data_AF-A0A4D7DLI2-F1
#
_entry.id   AF-A0A4D7DLI2-F1
#
_cell.length_a   1.000
_cell.length_b   1.000
_cell.length_c   1.000
_cell.angle_alpha   90.00
_cell.angle_beta   90.00
_cell.angle_gamma   90.00
#
_symmetry.space_group_name_H-M   'P 1'
#
loop_
_entity.id
_entity.type
_entity.pdbx_description
1 polymer ?
#
loop_
_entity_poly.entity_id
_entity_poly.type
_entity_poly.pdbx_seq_one_letter_code
_entity_poly.pdbx_strand_id
1 'polypeptide(L)'
;MAAVIEKEVSVFNNGRSRAVRIPSDFQLEGDSVLMSQDEDGVIHIRPKKPKKSLLEVLDWLAQQEPFEERMPEIEDYPPEPVDLGKR
;
A
#
# COMPACT_ATOMS: atom_id res chain seq x y z
N MET A 1 -15.67 3.66 -4.76
CA MET A 1 -15.82 3.47 -6.23
C MET A 1 -16.82 2.34 -6.45
N ALA A 2 -17.71 2.43 -7.44
CA ALA A 2 -18.69 1.37 -7.70
C ALA A 2 -18.01 0.13 -8.31
N ALA A 3 -18.47 -1.06 -7.95
CA ALA A 3 -17.98 -2.31 -8.53
C ALA A 3 -18.36 -2.40 -10.02
N VAL A 4 -17.39 -2.68 -10.88
CA VAL A 4 -17.62 -2.84 -12.33
C VAL A 4 -18.09 -4.27 -12.65
N ILE A 5 -17.70 -5.25 -11.83
CA ILE A 5 -18.10 -6.65 -11.90
C ILE A 5 -18.34 -7.18 -10.48
N GLU A 6 -19.35 -8.03 -10.30
CA GLU A 6 -19.68 -8.68 -9.03
C GLU A 6 -19.91 -10.18 -9.28
N LYS A 7 -19.30 -11.04 -8.46
CA LYS A 7 -19.51 -12.49 -8.50
C LYS A 7 -19.61 -13.05 -7.09
N GLU A 8 -20.57 -13.94 -6.89
CA GLU A 8 -20.62 -14.77 -5.69
C GLU A 8 -19.43 -15.74 -5.70
N VAL A 9 -18.69 -15.80 -4.59
CA VAL A 9 -17.51 -16.66 -4.44
C VAL A 9 -17.63 -17.49 -3.16
N SER A 10 -17.03 -18.68 -3.18
CA SER A 10 -17.02 -19.54 -2.00
C SER A 10 -15.96 -19.10 -0.98
N VAL A 11 -16.36 -19.07 0.28
CA VAL A 11 -15.44 -18.90 1.42
C VAL A 11 -15.19 -20.26 2.05
N PHE A 12 -13.93 -20.60 2.29
CA PHE A 12 -13.53 -21.88 2.86
C PHE A 12 -12.43 -21.70 3.92
N ASN A 13 -12.12 -22.78 4.63
CA ASN A 13 -11.02 -22.80 5.60
C ASN A 13 -9.72 -23.20 4.90
N ASN A 14 -8.65 -22.47 5.19
CA ASN A 14 -7.27 -22.81 4.83
C ASN A 14 -6.44 -22.86 6.12
N GLY A 15 -6.34 -24.06 6.71
CA GLY A 15 -5.74 -24.24 8.02
C GLY A 15 -6.48 -23.46 9.11
N ARG A 16 -5.79 -22.53 9.77
CA ARG A 16 -6.34 -21.65 10.82
C ARG A 16 -6.96 -20.35 10.26
N SER A 17 -6.97 -20.18 8.94
CA SER A 17 -7.41 -18.96 8.28
C SER A 17 -8.64 -19.22 7.40
N ARG A 18 -9.37 -18.15 7.06
CA ARG A 18 -10.40 -18.17 6.03
C ARG A 18 -9.81 -17.74 4.70
N ALA A 19 -10.31 -18.29 3.60
CA ALA A 19 -9.87 -17.97 2.26
C ALA A 19 -11.06 -17.85 1.31
N VAL A 20 -10.88 -17.06 0.26
CA VAL A 20 -11.80 -16.95 -0.88
C VAL A 20 -11.09 -17.45 -2.13
N ARG A 21 -11.82 -18.10 -3.03
CA ARG A 21 -11.27 -18.46 -4.34
C ARG A 21 -11.37 -17.25 -5.27
N ILE A 22 -10.26 -16.83 -5.85
CA ILE A 22 -10.22 -15.73 -6.84
C ILE A 22 -10.60 -16.32 -8.22
N PRO A 23 -11.73 -15.93 -8.83
CA PRO A 23 -12.10 -16.37 -10.18
C PRO A 23 -11.16 -15.78 -11.25
N SER A 24 -11.12 -16.40 -12.43
CA SER A 24 -10.26 -15.96 -13.55
C SER A 24 -10.53 -14.52 -14.02
N ASP A 25 -11.78 -14.04 -13.86
CA ASP A 25 -12.15 -12.66 -14.22
C ASP A 25 -11.48 -11.61 -13.31
N PHE A 26 -10.96 -12.04 -12.15
CA PHE A 26 -10.30 -11.18 -11.16
C PHE A 26 -8.79 -11.48 -11.07
N GLN A 27 -8.17 -11.87 -12.19
CA GLN A 27 -6.76 -12.22 -12.21
C GLN A 27 -5.89 -11.03 -11.74
N LEU A 28 -5.10 -11.27 -10.69
CA LEU A 28 -4.20 -10.28 -10.11
C LEU A 28 -2.78 -10.48 -10.64
N GLU A 29 -2.06 -9.39 -10.85
CA GLU A 29 -0.65 -9.43 -11.19
C GLU A 29 0.20 -9.78 -9.96
N GLY A 30 1.21 -10.62 -10.15
CA GLY A 30 2.15 -11.02 -9.09
C GLY A 30 1.67 -12.20 -8.24
N ASP A 31 2.41 -12.46 -7.17
CA ASP A 31 2.24 -13.61 -6.27
C ASP A 31 1.67 -13.23 -4.89
N SER A 32 1.50 -11.93 -4.63
CA SER A 32 1.10 -11.42 -3.33
C SER A 32 0.23 -10.17 -3.45
N VAL A 33 -0.63 -9.98 -2.45
CA VAL A 33 -1.61 -8.90 -2.37
C VAL A 33 -1.51 -8.16 -1.06
N LEU A 34 -1.96 -6.91 -1.07
CA LEU A 34 -2.26 -6.14 0.13
C LEU A 34 -3.76 -6.19 0.39
N MET A 35 -4.12 -6.35 1.67
CA MET A 35 -5.50 -6.39 2.14
C MET A 35 -5.72 -5.26 3.14
N SER A 36 -6.80 -4.50 2.98
CA SER A 36 -7.29 -3.51 3.94
C SER A 36 -8.78 -3.69 4.14
N GLN A 37 -9.29 -3.27 5.29
CA GLN A 37 -10.69 -3.39 5.64
C GLN A 37 -11.20 -2.03 6.12
N ASP A 38 -12.33 -1.59 5.56
CA ASP A 38 -13.02 -0.39 5.97
C ASP A 38 -13.89 -0.65 7.21
N GLU A 39 -14.40 0.41 7.84
CA GLU A 39 -15.21 0.32 9.07
C GLU A 39 -16.54 -0.43 8.87
N ASP A 40 -17.11 -0.35 7.67
CA ASP A 40 -18.33 -1.05 7.27
C ASP A 40 -18.10 -2.53 6.91
N GLY A 41 -16.85 -2.99 6.97
CA GLY A 41 -16.46 -4.37 6.73
C GLY A 41 -16.09 -4.69 5.29
N VAL A 42 -16.06 -3.71 4.38
CA VAL A 42 -15.60 -3.94 3.01
C VAL A 42 -14.11 -4.26 2.99
N ILE A 43 -13.75 -5.39 2.38
CA ILE A 43 -12.35 -5.83 2.23
C ILE A 43 -11.84 -5.42 0.85
N HIS A 44 -10.78 -4.62 0.83
CA HIS A 44 -10.07 -4.24 -0.39
C HIS A 44 -8.83 -5.12 -0.58
N ILE A 45 -8.72 -5.74 -1.75
CA ILE A 45 -7.57 -6.56 -2.13
C ILE A 45 -6.93 -5.92 -3.35
N ARG A 46 -5.62 -5.66 -3.29
CA ARG A 46 -4.85 -5.06 -4.38
C ARG A 46 -3.52 -5.77 -4.62
N PRO A 47 -3.04 -5.89 -5.87
CA PRO A 47 -1.72 -6.43 -6.15
C PRO A 47 -0.64 -5.71 -5.33
N LYS A 48 0.28 -6.48 -4.74
CA LYS A 48 1.44 -5.90 -4.10
C LYS A 48 2.40 -5.45 -5.20
N LYS A 49 2.53 -4.13 -5.38
CA LYS A 49 3.54 -3.60 -6.29
C LYS A 49 4.93 -3.99 -5.78
N PRO A 50 5.85 -4.43 -6.64
CA PRO A 50 7.23 -4.67 -6.24
C PRO A 50 7.80 -3.38 -5.65
N LYS A 51 8.66 -3.51 -4.65
CA LYS A 51 9.42 -2.36 -4.16
C LYS A 51 10.30 -1.91 -5.31
N LYS A 52 10.14 -0.66 -5.74
CA LYS A 52 11.09 -0.03 -6.66
C LYS A 52 12.46 -0.01 -5.98
N SER A 53 13.49 -0.44 -6.68
CA SER A 53 14.88 -0.16 -6.37
C SER A 53 15.12 1.35 -6.37
N LEU A 54 16.20 1.80 -5.74
CA LEU A 54 16.57 3.22 -5.77
C LEU A 54 16.71 3.74 -7.20
N LEU A 55 17.29 2.94 -8.11
CA LEU A 55 17.43 3.29 -9.51
C LEU A 55 16.06 3.47 -10.20
N GLU A 56 15.13 2.54 -10.02
CA GLU A 56 13.78 2.66 -10.60
C GLU A 56 12.99 3.84 -10.04
N VAL A 57 13.26 4.24 -8.79
CA VAL A 57 12.69 5.48 -8.21
C VAL A 57 13.30 6.70 -8.88
N LEU A 58 14.61 6.74 -9.07
CA LEU A 58 15.31 7.85 -9.73
C LEU A 58 14.89 8.00 -11.19
N ASP A 59 14.79 6.89 -11.93
CA ASP A 59 14.32 6.88 -13.32
C ASP A 59 12.87 7.38 -13.42
N TRP A 60 12.02 6.98 -12.47
CA TRP A 60 10.64 7.47 -12.39
C TRP A 60 10.59 8.97 -12.07
N LEU A 61 11.41 9.46 -11.13
CA LEU A 61 11.51 10.88 -10.77
C LEU A 61 11.97 11.73 -11.95
N ALA A 62 12.94 11.25 -12.73
CA ALA A 62 13.45 11.95 -13.90
C ALA A 62 12.41 12.12 -15.03
N GLN A 63 11.33 11.34 -15.01
CA GLN A 63 10.21 11.44 -15.96
C GLN A 63 9.08 12.35 -15.47
N GLN A 64 9.14 12.86 -14.23
CA GLN A 64 8.12 13.76 -13.71
C GLN A 64 8.41 15.19 -14.14
N GLU A 65 7.34 15.97 -14.35
CA GLU A 65 7.47 17.42 -14.56
C GLU A 65 8.06 18.08 -13.30
N PRO A 66 8.80 19.19 -13.45
CA PRO A 66 9.29 19.96 -12.32
C PRO A 66 8.17 20.33 -11.37
N PHE A 67 8.46 20.23 -10.08
CA PHE A 67 7.53 20.66 -9.04
C PHE A 67 7.62 22.18 -8.90
N GLU A 68 6.62 22.89 -9.43
CA GLU A 68 6.57 24.36 -9.48
C GLU A 68 6.11 25.00 -8.15
N GLU A 69 5.48 24.21 -7.27
CA GLU A 69 5.00 24.72 -5.99
C GLU A 69 6.15 24.83 -4.99
N ARG A 70 6.20 25.94 -4.26
CA ARG A 70 7.14 26.10 -3.16
C ARG A 70 6.72 25.14 -2.04
N MET A 71 7.65 24.29 -1.60
CA MET A 71 7.42 23.48 -0.41
C MET A 71 7.13 24.40 0.79
N PRO A 72 6.21 24.03 1.68
CA PRO A 72 5.93 24.81 2.88
C PRO A 72 7.19 24.92 3.73
N GLU A 73 7.34 26.05 4.43
CA GLU A 73 8.40 26.16 5.44
C GLU A 73 8.12 25.17 6.57
N ILE A 74 9.15 24.40 6.91
CA ILE A 74 9.12 23.49 8.05
C ILE A 74 9.78 24.25 9.20
N GLU A 75 9.06 24.40 10.31
CA GLU A 75 9.60 24.99 11.53
C GLU A 75 10.70 24.10 12.09
N ASP A 76 11.94 24.63 12.14
CA ASP A 76 13.11 23.93 12.66
C ASP A 76 13.21 24.13 14.17
N TYR A 77 12.44 23.33 14.90
CA TYR A 77 12.46 23.33 16.36
C TYR A 77 13.79 22.77 16.89
N PRO A 78 14.31 23.30 18.02
CA PRO A 78 15.42 22.65 18.68
C PRO A 78 15.05 21.21 19.04
N PRO A 79 16.03 20.27 19.04
CA PRO A 79 15.76 18.89 19.43
C PRO A 79 15.20 18.83 20.84
N GLU A 80 14.29 17.89 21.09
CA GLU A 80 13.82 17.62 22.44
C GLU A 80 14.98 17.19 23.35
N PRO A 81 14.98 17.58 24.64
CA PRO A 81 15.99 17.14 25.59
C PRO A 81 16.03 15.60 25.67
N VAL A 82 17.21 15.03 25.43
CA VAL A 82 17.45 13.59 25.59
C VAL A 82 18.32 13.34 26.83
N ASP A 83 17.90 12.42 27.70
CA ASP A 83 18.75 11.92 28.79
C ASP A 83 19.76 10.92 28.22
N LEU A 84 21.03 11.32 28.21
CA LEU A 84 22.11 10.49 27.68
C LEU A 84 22.62 9.44 28.69
N GLY A 85 22.09 9.43 29.92
CA GLY A 85 22.57 8.59 31.00
C GLY A 85 24.01 8.95 31.42
N LYS A 86 24.28 8.95 32.72
CA LYS A 86 25.67 8.98 33.18
C LYS A 86 26.22 7.55 33.04
N ARG A 87 27.26 7.39 32.22
CA ARG A 87 28.10 6.18 32.24
C ARG A 87 28.75 6.01 33.61
#